data_AF-X1SDJ4-F1
#
_entry.id   AF-X1SDJ4-F1
#
_cell.length_a   1.000
_cell.length_b   1.000
_cell.length_c   1.000
_cell.angle_alpha   90.00
_cell.angle_beta   90.00
_cell.angle_gamma   90.00
#
_symmetry.space_group_name_H-M   'P 1'
#
loop_
_entity.id
_entity.type
_entity.pdbx_description
1 polymer ?
#
loop_
_entity_poly.entity_id
_entity_poly.type
_entity_poly.pdbx_seq_one_letter_code
_entity_poly.pdbx_strand_id
1 'polypeptide(L)'
;KIASYFLFPLEVFFSWVSNFIIRIFTGKKYVPLNAFFTRKDLKLIFEVGEKEGALEKKEKSMIEKILNLNDIFIKDVMILQKYIVAVEENTCLEEAVKLMNKEGLSRIPVYKNNINNIIGFIQTSLVNYFFR
;
A
#
# COMPACT_ATOMS: atom_id res chain seq x y z
N LYS A 1 -22.17 -31.48 -19.34
CA LYS A 1 -23.32 -30.97 -20.12
C LYS A 1 -24.67 -31.49 -19.60
N ILE A 2 -24.84 -32.79 -19.33
CA ILE A 2 -26.09 -33.33 -18.73
C ILE A 2 -26.21 -32.96 -17.23
N ALA A 3 -25.10 -33.03 -16.48
CA ALA A 3 -25.06 -32.64 -15.07
C ALA A 3 -25.44 -31.17 -14.84
N SER A 4 -24.99 -30.25 -15.70
CA SER A 4 -25.32 -28.82 -15.57
C SER A 4 -26.80 -28.54 -15.83
N TYR A 5 -27.46 -29.29 -16.70
CA TYR A 5 -28.89 -29.10 -16.98
C TYR A 5 -29.78 -29.56 -15.82
N PHE A 6 -29.35 -30.61 -15.11
CA PHE A 6 -30.04 -31.11 -13.91
C PHE A 6 -29.75 -30.28 -12.66
N LEU A 7 -28.55 -29.71 -12.56
CA LEU A 7 -28.17 -28.82 -11.46
C LEU A 7 -28.76 -27.41 -11.60
N PHE A 8 -29.05 -26.96 -12.82
CA PHE A 8 -29.64 -25.64 -13.09
C PHE A 8 -30.90 -25.31 -12.27
N PRO A 9 -31.94 -26.17 -12.18
CA PRO A 9 -33.11 -25.88 -11.34
C PRO A 9 -32.77 -25.79 -9.85
N LEU A 10 -31.77 -26.55 -9.39
CA LEU A 10 -31.31 -26.51 -8.00
C LEU A 10 -30.53 -25.23 -7.69
N GLU A 11 -29.67 -24.79 -8.61
CA GLU A 11 -28.92 -23.53 -8.52
C GLU A 11 -29.87 -22.32 -8.46
N VAL A 12 -30.90 -22.31 -9.32
CA VAL A 12 -31.92 -21.25 -9.33
C VAL A 12 -32.72 -21.23 -8.04
N PHE A 13 -33.11 -22.40 -7.53
CA PHE A 13 -33.80 -22.50 -6.25
C PHE A 13 -32.96 -21.96 -5.09
N PHE A 14 -31.68 -22.35 -5.03
CA PHE A 14 -30.78 -21.91 -3.97
C PHE A 14 -30.51 -20.40 -4.05
N SER A 15 -30.36 -19.85 -5.27
CA SER A 15 -30.24 -18.42 -5.50
C SER A 15 -31.51 -17.66 -5.07
N TRP A 16 -32.70 -18.22 -5.33
CA TRP A 16 -33.97 -17.62 -4.89
C TRP A 16 -34.07 -17.56 -3.36
N VAL A 17 -33.75 -18.65 -2.67
CA VAL A 17 -33.74 -18.70 -1.20
C VAL A 17 -32.70 -17.73 -0.62
N SER A 18 -31.49 -17.70 -1.18
CA SER A 18 -30.42 -16.79 -0.75
C SER A 18 -30.85 -15.32 -0.89
N ASN A 19 -31.42 -14.94 -2.04
CA ASN A 19 -31.93 -13.59 -2.26
C ASN A 19 -33.10 -13.24 -1.34
N PHE A 20 -33.94 -14.21 -0.99
CA PHE A 20 -35.03 -14.03 -0.03
C PHE A 20 -34.51 -13.72 1.37
N ILE A 21 -33.53 -14.49 1.84
CA ILE A 21 -32.87 -14.29 3.14
C ILE A 21 -32.17 -12.93 3.17
N ILE A 22 -31.35 -12.62 2.16
CA ILE A 22 -30.63 -11.34 2.06
C ILE A 22 -31.59 -10.15 2.07
N ARG A 23 -32.73 -10.26 1.38
CA ARG A 23 -33.74 -9.21 1.34
C ARG A 23 -34.38 -8.98 2.71
N ILE A 24 -34.60 -10.03 3.50
CA ILE A 24 -35.17 -9.94 4.84
C ILE A 24 -34.18 -9.30 5.83
N PHE A 25 -32.90 -9.68 5.78
CA PHE A 25 -31.92 -9.22 6.76
C PHE A 25 -31.25 -7.87 6.41
N THR A 26 -31.02 -7.60 5.13
CA THR A 26 -30.25 -6.42 4.68
C THR A 26 -31.13 -5.35 4.03
N GLY A 27 -32.36 -5.71 3.61
CA GLY A 27 -33.27 -4.79 2.91
C GLY A 27 -32.82 -4.38 1.50
N LYS A 28 -31.68 -4.87 1.00
CA LYS A 28 -31.09 -4.54 -0.30
C LYS A 28 -31.16 -5.74 -1.26
N LYS A 29 -31.42 -5.49 -2.54
CA LYS A 29 -31.45 -6.50 -3.62
C LYS A 29 -30.06 -7.05 -3.99
N TYR A 30 -28.99 -6.41 -3.54
CA TYR A 30 -27.62 -6.71 -3.94
C TYR A 30 -26.69 -6.47 -2.75
N VAL A 31 -25.95 -7.51 -2.38
CA VAL A 31 -24.82 -7.43 -1.44
C VAL A 31 -23.58 -7.38 -2.32
N PRO A 32 -22.78 -6.31 -2.24
CA PRO A 32 -21.62 -6.17 -3.11
C PRO A 32 -20.57 -7.25 -2.76
N LEU A 33 -19.79 -7.70 -3.75
CA LEU A 33 -18.86 -8.84 -3.62
C LEU A 33 -17.85 -8.66 -2.46
N ASN A 34 -17.48 -7.41 -2.18
CA ASN A 34 -16.64 -7.00 -1.07
C ASN A 34 -17.27 -7.19 0.32
N ALA A 35 -18.58 -7.41 0.43
CA ALA A 35 -19.22 -7.80 1.68
C ALA A 35 -19.16 -9.32 1.94
N PHE A 36 -18.79 -10.12 0.93
CA PHE A 36 -18.62 -11.58 1.09
C PHE A 36 -17.18 -12.00 1.42
N PHE A 37 -16.18 -11.22 1.01
CA PHE A 37 -14.78 -11.54 1.23
C PHE A 37 -14.15 -10.61 2.27
N THR A 38 -13.71 -11.18 3.38
CA THR A 38 -12.89 -10.47 4.36
C THR A 38 -11.42 -10.51 3.95
N ARG A 39 -10.58 -9.66 4.58
CA ARG A 39 -9.12 -9.73 4.39
C ARG A 39 -8.58 -11.11 4.77
N LYS A 40 -9.18 -11.81 5.73
CA LYS A 40 -8.76 -13.17 6.13
C LYS A 40 -9.00 -14.16 4.98
N ASP A 41 -10.12 -14.06 4.30
CA ASP A 41 -10.46 -14.93 3.17
C ASP A 41 -9.51 -14.72 1.99
N LEU A 42 -9.17 -13.46 1.70
CA LEU A 42 -8.16 -13.14 0.67
C LEU A 42 -6.78 -13.73 1.01
N LYS A 43 -6.35 -13.66 2.28
CA LYS A 43 -5.09 -14.27 2.72
C LYS A 43 -5.09 -15.78 2.52
N LEU A 44 -6.20 -16.46 2.81
CA LEU A 44 -6.35 -17.90 2.59
C LEU A 44 -6.24 -18.25 1.10
N ILE A 45 -6.89 -17.48 0.23
CA ILE A 45 -6.82 -17.67 -1.23
C ILE A 45 -5.37 -17.54 -1.72
N PHE A 46 -4.63 -16.53 -1.27
CA PHE A 46 -3.23 -16.35 -1.66
C PHE A 46 -2.30 -17.42 -1.09
N GLU A 47 -2.59 -17.94 0.10
CA GLU A 47 -1.83 -19.05 0.68
C GLU A 47 -2.02 -20.35 -0.11
N VAL A 48 -3.26 -20.64 -0.54
CA VAL A 48 -3.52 -21.78 -1.43
C VAL A 48 -2.84 -21.58 -2.77
N GLY A 49 -2.92 -20.38 -3.36
CA GLY A 49 -2.23 -20.05 -4.62
C GLY A 49 -0.71 -20.22 -4.54
N GLU A 50 -0.08 -19.89 -3.41
CA GLU A 50 1.36 -20.16 -3.20
C GLU A 50 1.65 -21.66 -3.15
N LYS A 51 0.85 -22.43 -2.40
CA LYS A 51 1.01 -23.89 -2.24
C LYS A 51 0.83 -24.65 -3.56
N GLU A 52 -0.10 -24.18 -4.40
CA GLU A 52 -0.36 -24.75 -5.73
C GLU A 52 0.63 -24.26 -6.80
N GLY A 53 1.59 -23.40 -6.43
CA GLY A 53 2.60 -22.86 -7.34
C GLY A 53 2.06 -21.81 -8.32
N ALA A 54 0.83 -21.34 -8.14
CA ALA A 54 0.23 -20.27 -8.92
C ALA A 54 0.75 -18.88 -8.51
N LEU A 55 1.32 -18.75 -7.31
CA LEU A 55 1.94 -17.53 -6.78
C LEU A 55 3.32 -17.82 -6.22
N GLU A 56 4.28 -16.95 -6.51
CA GLU A 56 5.58 -17.01 -5.85
C GLU A 56 5.50 -16.45 -4.42
N LYS A 57 6.40 -16.92 -3.55
CA LYS A 57 6.53 -16.43 -2.17
C LYS A 57 6.72 -14.91 -2.08
N LYS A 58 7.45 -14.32 -3.05
CA LYS A 58 7.67 -12.87 -3.13
C LYS A 58 6.37 -12.11 -3.43
N GLU A 59 5.57 -12.63 -4.35
CA GLU A 59 4.28 -12.04 -4.75
C GLU A 59 3.29 -12.09 -3.59
N LYS A 60 3.18 -13.23 -2.89
CA LYS A 60 2.36 -13.34 -1.68
C LYS A 60 2.77 -12.30 -0.63
N SER A 61 4.06 -12.20 -0.32
CA SER A 61 4.56 -11.23 0.65
C SER A 61 4.26 -9.78 0.26
N MET A 62 4.34 -9.47 -1.04
CA MET A 62 3.96 -8.16 -1.56
C MET A 62 2.47 -7.88 -1.37
N ILE A 63 1.60 -8.82 -1.75
CA ILE A 63 0.14 -8.70 -1.61
C ILE A 63 -0.25 -8.55 -0.13
N GLU A 64 0.35 -9.32 0.77
CA GLU A 64 0.11 -9.19 2.21
C GLU A 64 0.46 -7.79 2.74
N LYS A 65 1.59 -7.21 2.30
CA LYS A 65 1.98 -5.85 2.65
C LYS A 65 0.99 -4.81 2.13
N ILE A 66 0.54 -4.96 0.87
CA ILE A 66 -0.45 -4.05 0.25
C ILE A 66 -1.77 -4.11 1.02
N LEU A 67 -2.25 -5.32 1.35
CA LEU A 67 -3.48 -5.46 2.11
C LEU A 67 -3.39 -4.70 3.42
N ASN A 68 -2.28 -4.81 4.15
CA ASN A 68 -2.05 -4.17 5.44
C ASN A 68 -1.74 -2.67 5.35
N LEU A 69 -1.58 -2.09 4.16
CA LEU A 69 -1.18 -0.69 3.99
C LEU A 69 -2.17 0.30 4.63
N ASN A 70 -3.47 0.00 4.57
CA ASN A 70 -4.51 0.85 5.17
C ASN A 70 -4.39 0.97 6.69
N ASP A 71 -3.71 0.04 7.36
CA ASP A 71 -3.53 0.05 8.81
C ASP A 71 -2.19 0.67 9.23
N ILE A 72 -1.37 1.11 8.27
CA ILE A 72 -0.07 1.75 8.51
C ILE A 72 -0.26 3.26 8.59
N PHE A 73 0.15 3.87 9.71
CA PHE A 73 0.14 5.32 9.88
C PHE A 73 1.46 5.94 9.42
N ILE A 74 1.45 7.24 9.05
CA ILE A 74 2.66 7.99 8.66
C ILE A 74 3.74 7.89 9.74
N LYS A 75 3.34 7.90 11.01
CA LYS A 75 4.24 7.75 12.17
C LYS A 75 4.99 6.43 12.23
N ASP A 76 4.47 5.39 11.60
CA ASP A 76 5.07 4.06 11.62
C ASP A 76 6.19 3.92 10.58
N VAL A 77 6.23 4.83 9.58
CA VAL A 77 7.18 4.78 8.45
C VAL A 77 8.08 6.02 8.35
N MET A 78 7.74 7.12 9.02
CA MET A 78 8.54 8.34 8.98
C MET A 78 9.85 8.24 9.76
N ILE A 79 10.84 9.02 9.35
CA ILE A 79 12.10 9.19 10.09
C ILE A 79 11.83 10.11 11.28
N LEU A 80 12.25 9.68 12.48
CA LEU A 80 12.14 10.52 13.67
C LEU A 80 13.02 11.77 13.52
N GLN A 81 12.54 12.92 14.02
CA GLN A 81 13.21 14.21 13.91
C GLN A 81 14.70 14.18 14.28
N LYS A 82 15.07 13.46 15.35
CA LYS A 82 16.46 13.30 15.81
C LYS A 82 17.41 12.60 14.82
N TYR A 83 16.86 11.93 13.81
CA TYR A 83 17.61 11.22 12.77
C TYR A 83 17.50 11.91 11.40
N ILE A 84 16.82 13.06 11.32
CA ILE A 84 16.73 13.82 10.07
C ILE A 84 18.06 14.51 9.80
N VAL A 85 18.67 14.17 8.66
CA VAL A 85 19.81 14.92 8.11
C VAL A 85 19.25 16.08 7.29
N ALA A 86 19.53 17.31 7.72
CA ALA A 86 19.06 18.53 7.08
C ALA A 86 20.17 19.58 7.02
N VAL A 87 20.01 20.58 6.15
CA VAL A 87 20.94 21.71 6.03
C VAL A 87 20.23 23.03 6.28
N GLU A 88 20.97 24.03 6.75
CA GLU A 88 20.45 25.37 6.96
C GLU A 88 20.37 26.13 5.63
N GLU A 89 19.45 27.08 5.51
CA GLU A 89 19.26 27.88 4.29
C GLU A 89 20.53 28.59 3.80
N ASN A 90 21.47 28.90 4.70
CA ASN A 90 22.70 29.62 4.42
C ASN A 90 23.91 28.68 4.17
N THR A 91 23.73 27.36 4.23
CA THR A 91 24.81 26.40 3.97
C THR A 91 25.23 26.43 2.50
N CYS A 92 26.55 26.36 2.24
CA CYS A 92 27.06 26.32 0.88
C CYS A 92 26.57 25.05 0.15
N LEU A 93 26.21 25.19 -1.13
CA LEU A 93 25.71 24.07 -1.93
C LEU A 93 26.72 22.91 -2.00
N GLU A 94 28.03 23.20 -2.07
CA GLU A 94 29.08 22.18 -2.06
C GLU A 94 29.10 21.35 -0.78
N GLU A 95 28.87 21.99 0.38
CA GLU A 95 28.81 21.32 1.67
C GLU A 95 27.56 20.45 1.78
N ALA A 96 26.42 20.96 1.29
CA ALA A 96 25.19 20.20 1.21
C ALA A 96 25.36 18.95 0.32
N VAL A 97 26.00 19.08 -0.85
CA VAL A 97 26.29 17.94 -1.74
C VAL A 97 27.25 16.94 -1.10
N LYS A 98 28.31 17.41 -0.43
CA LYS A 98 29.23 16.55 0.31
C LYS A 98 28.49 15.76 1.38
N LEU A 99 27.57 16.39 2.11
CA LEU A 99 26.73 15.72 3.11
C LEU A 99 25.79 14.70 2.47
N MET A 100 25.11 15.05 1.38
CA MET A 100 24.22 14.12 0.65
C MET A 100 24.96 12.88 0.15
N ASN A 101 26.15 13.06 -0.42
CA ASN A 101 26.98 11.96 -0.91
C ASN A 101 27.53 11.10 0.23
N LYS A 102 27.92 11.73 1.35
CA LYS A 102 28.41 11.03 2.54
C LYS A 102 27.32 10.14 3.16
N GLU A 103 26.11 10.66 3.28
CA GLU A 103 24.97 9.95 3.89
C GLU A 103 24.20 9.07 2.88
N GLY A 104 24.54 9.13 1.59
CA GLY A 104 23.85 8.38 0.53
C GLY A 104 22.41 8.83 0.27
N LEU A 105 22.08 10.08 0.59
CA LEU A 105 20.72 10.61 0.52
C LEU A 105 20.45 11.31 -0.81
N SER A 106 19.37 10.91 -1.50
CA SER A 106 18.95 11.58 -2.74
C SER A 106 18.28 12.93 -2.52
N ARG A 107 17.73 13.14 -1.31
CA ARG A 107 17.03 14.37 -0.91
C ARG A 107 17.34 14.69 0.54
N ILE A 108 17.59 15.97 0.83
CA ILE A 108 17.70 16.49 2.19
C ILE A 108 16.82 17.74 2.35
N PRO A 109 16.10 17.89 3.45
CA PRO A 109 15.34 19.09 3.74
C PRO A 109 16.26 20.28 4.06
N VAL A 110 15.79 21.48 3.71
CA VAL A 110 16.42 22.75 4.05
C VAL A 110 15.57 23.44 5.10
N TYR A 111 16.17 23.85 6.20
CA TYR A 111 15.48 24.53 7.29
C TYR A 111 15.97 25.97 7.48
N LYS A 112 15.12 26.80 8.07
CA LYS A 112 15.43 28.20 8.42
C LYS A 112 15.27 28.43 9.91
N ASN A 113 16.32 28.86 10.59
CA ASN A 113 16.41 29.13 12.04
C ASN A 113 16.22 27.90 12.95
N ASN A 114 15.24 27.03 12.65
CA ASN A 114 14.90 25.85 13.44
C ASN A 114 14.63 24.68 12.50
N ILE A 115 15.07 23.48 12.87
CA ILE A 115 14.84 22.23 12.13
C ILE A 115 13.33 21.92 11.92
N ASN A 116 12.45 22.48 12.75
CA ASN A 116 11.00 22.36 12.58
C ASN A 116 10.44 23.25 11.46
N ASN A 117 11.22 24.22 11.01
CA ASN A 117 10.84 25.16 9.97
C ASN A 117 11.51 24.78 8.64
N ILE A 118 10.97 23.74 8.01
CA ILE A 118 11.43 23.27 6.69
C ILE A 118 10.89 24.20 5.61
N ILE A 119 11.78 24.85 4.87
CA ILE A 119 11.46 25.78 3.79
C ILE A 119 11.56 25.14 2.40
N GLY A 120 12.15 23.95 2.29
CA GLY A 120 12.31 23.25 1.01
C GLY A 120 13.13 21.96 1.11
N PHE A 121 13.56 21.46 -0.04
CA PHE A 121 14.42 20.28 -0.16
C PHE A 121 15.44 20.45 -1.28
N ILE A 122 16.64 19.92 -1.08
CA ILE A 122 17.67 19.79 -2.11
C ILE A 122 17.60 18.36 -2.65
N GLN A 123 17.62 18.23 -3.98
CA GLN A 123 17.63 16.94 -4.67
C GLN A 123 18.90 16.79 -5.49
N THR A 124 19.57 15.65 -5.36
CA THR A 124 20.88 15.42 -5.99
C THR A 124 20.86 15.58 -7.51
N SER A 125 19.73 15.22 -8.15
CA SER A 125 19.55 15.33 -9.59
C SER A 125 19.48 16.77 -10.08
N LEU A 126 18.89 17.68 -9.28
CA LEU A 126 18.84 19.10 -9.62
C LEU A 126 20.22 19.74 -9.49
N VAL A 127 20.99 19.31 -8.49
CA VAL A 127 22.34 19.83 -8.28
C VAL A 127 23.27 19.39 -9.42
N ASN A 128 23.25 18.12 -9.81
CA ASN A 128 24.04 17.64 -10.95
C ASN A 128 23.66 18.31 -12.29
N TYR A 129 22.41 18.76 -12.44
CA TYR A 129 21.99 19.51 -13.62
C TYR A 129 22.56 20.93 -13.64
N PHE A 130 22.61 21.61 -12.48
CA PHE A 130 23.09 23.00 -12.39
C PHE A 130 24.62 23.14 -12.54
N PHE A 131 25.38 22.11 -12.16
CA PHE A 131 26.84 22.10 -12.29
C PHE A 131 27.37 21.54 -13.63
N ARG A 132 26.49 21.24 -14.58
CA ARG A 132 26.85 20.71 -15.90
C ARG A 132 26.66 21.76 -16.98
#